data_AF-A0A445H7Q7-F1
#
_entry.id   AF-A0A445H7Q7-F1
#
_cell.length_a   1.000
_cell.length_b   1.000
_cell.length_c   1.000
_cell.angle_alpha   90.00
_cell.angle_beta   90.00
_cell.angle_gamma   90.00
#
_symmetry.space_group_name_H-M   'P 1'
#
loop_
_entity.id
_entity.type
_entity.pdbx_description
1 polymer ?
#
loop_
_entity_poly.entity_id
_entity_poly.type
_entity_poly.pdbx_seq_one_letter_code
_entity_poly.pdbx_strand_id
1 'polypeptide(L)' 'MGILSPSFTMIDQEACQIALVKLFVALEFSFRMVEHKAFRESLSIVAPFLFFISRTTMAQDVLKLWSSEK' A
#
# COMPACT_ATOMS: atom_id res chain seq x y z
N MET A 1 21.63 23.14 -18.94
CA MET A 1 20.61 22.09 -18.80
C MET A 1 20.74 21.55 -17.38
N GLY A 2 19.96 22.07 -16.42
CA GLY A 2 20.00 21.56 -15.06
C GLY A 2 19.28 20.22 -15.03
N ILE A 3 19.99 19.13 -14.77
CA ILE A 3 19.36 17.86 -14.45
C ILE A 3 18.73 18.08 -13.09
N LEU A 4 17.40 18.25 -13.06
CA LEU A 4 16.64 18.14 -11.82
C LEU A 4 16.81 16.68 -11.38
N SER A 5 17.83 16.42 -10.57
CA SER A 5 17.87 15.21 -9.76
C SER A 5 16.52 15.16 -9.05
N PRO A 6 15.70 14.12 -9.22
CA PRO A 6 14.50 14.00 -8.42
C PRO A 6 15.02 13.95 -6.99
N SER A 7 14.76 15.00 -6.21
CA SER A 7 14.81 14.90 -4.77
C SER A 7 13.89 13.75 -4.46
N PHE A 8 14.44 12.58 -4.13
CA PHE A 8 13.72 11.44 -3.60
C PHE A 8 13.11 11.97 -2.29
N THR A 9 11.96 12.63 -2.38
CA THR A 9 11.11 12.91 -1.24
C THR A 9 10.91 11.57 -0.60
N MET A 10 11.44 11.41 0.61
CA MET A 10 11.37 10.17 1.36
C MET A 10 9.91 9.73 1.36
N ILE A 11 9.62 8.68 0.61
CA ILE A 11 8.22 8.31 0.38
C ILE A 11 7.66 7.88 1.72
N ASP A 12 6.54 8.48 2.09
CA ASP A 12 5.83 8.13 3.30
C ASP A 12 5.18 6.76 3.09
N GLN A 13 5.92 5.74 3.51
CA GLN A 13 5.53 4.35 3.39
C GLN A 13 4.27 4.06 4.21
N GLU A 14 4.10 4.72 5.35
CA GLU A 14 2.92 4.57 6.20
C GLU A 14 1.69 5.14 5.49
N ALA A 15 1.80 6.33 4.89
CA ALA A 15 0.72 6.90 4.08
C ALA A 15 0.36 6.01 2.88
N CYS A 16 1.36 5.42 2.22
CA CYS A 16 1.16 4.47 1.13
C CYS A 16 0.41 3.21 1.58
N GLN A 17 0.78 2.66 2.74
CA GLN A 17 0.13 1.48 3.33
C GLN A 17 -1.32 1.80 3.72
N ILE A 18 -1.57 2.95 4.33
CA ILE A 18 -2.92 3.40 4.69
C ILE A 18 -3.78 3.57 3.42
N ALA A 19 -3.24 4.18 2.37
CA ALA A 19 -3.95 4.32 1.09
C ALA A 19 -4.31 2.96 0.48
N LEU A 20 -3.39 1.99 0.54
CA LEU A 20 -3.63 0.62 0.08
C LEU A 20 -4.75 -0.07 0.90
N VAL A 21 -4.73 0.08 2.22
CA VAL A 21 -5.78 -0.45 3.10
C VAL A 21 -7.14 0.14 2.75
N LYS A 22 -7.22 1.46 2.58
CA LYS A 22 -8.45 2.15 2.17
C LYS A 22 -8.96 1.65 0.82
N LEU A 23 -8.07 1.40 -0.14
CA LEU A 23 -8.43 0.84 -1.44
C LEU A 23 -9.06 -0.56 -1.31
N PHE A 24 -8.45 -1.44 -0.49
CA PHE A 24 -8.99 -2.78 -0.26
C PHE A 24 -10.37 -2.76 0.38
N VAL A 25 -10.58 -1.86 1.35
CA VAL A 25 -11.89 -1.68 1.99
C VAL A 25 -12.92 -1.14 1.00
N ALA A 26 -12.58 -0.07 0.27
CA ALA A 26 -13.50 0.60 -0.67
C ALA A 26 -13.92 -0.30 -1.85
N LEU A 27 -13.03 -1.18 -2.30
CA LEU A 27 -13.29 -2.11 -3.40
C LEU A 27 -13.67 -3.53 -2.93
N GLU A 28 -13.85 -3.72 -1.62
CA GLU A 28 -14.18 -5.00 -0.98
C GLU A 28 -13.26 -6.15 -1.44
N PHE A 29 -11.98 -5.85 -1.66
CA PHE A 29 -11.03 -6.84 -2.12
C PHE A 29 -10.73 -7.87 -1.03
N SER A 30 -10.65 -9.14 -1.43
CA SER A 30 -10.14 -10.18 -0.55
C SER A 30 -8.70 -9.87 -0.13
N PHE A 31 -8.41 -9.96 1.17
CA PHE A 31 -7.05 -9.75 1.68
C PHE A 31 -6.02 -10.74 1.10
N ARG A 32 -6.47 -11.87 0.52
CA ARG A 32 -5.57 -12.80 -0.19
C ARG A 32 -4.91 -12.14 -1.42
N MET A 33 -5.50 -11.09 -1.96
CA MET A 33 -5.02 -10.40 -3.15
C MET A 33 -3.67 -9.71 -2.93
N VAL A 34 -3.36 -9.23 -1.72
CA VAL A 34 -2.09 -8.55 -1.41
C VAL A 34 -0.86 -9.46 -1.53
N GLU A 35 -1.06 -10.77 -1.44
CA GLU A 35 -0.04 -11.80 -1.60
C GLU A 35 -0.04 -12.40 -3.02
N HIS A 36 -1.05 -12.09 -3.83
CA HIS A 36 -1.17 -12.65 -5.16
C HIS A 36 -0.07 -12.11 -6.08
N LYS A 37 0.62 -13.02 -6.78
CA LYS A 37 1.79 -12.68 -7.60
C LYS A 37 1.50 -11.59 -8.63
N ALA A 38 0.42 -11.71 -9.40
CA ALA A 38 0.05 -10.72 -10.42
C ALA A 38 -0.25 -9.33 -9.83
N PHE A 39 -0.81 -9.29 -8.61
CA PHE A 39 -1.07 -8.04 -7.91
C PHE A 39 0.26 -7.39 -7.50
N ARG A 40 1.17 -8.18 -6.91
CA ARG A 40 2.50 -7.71 -6.51
C ARG A 40 3.34 -7.24 -7.71
N GLU A 41 3.31 -7.98 -8.81
CA GLU A 41 4.01 -7.58 -10.04
C GLU A 41 3.47 -6.25 -10.57
N SER A 42 2.15 -6.11 -10.67
CA SER A 42 1.52 -4.86 -11.10
C SER A 42 1.89 -3.69 -10.18
N LEU A 43 1.80 -3.91 -8.86
CA LEU A 43 2.10 -2.88 -7.87
C LEU A 43 3.60 -2.52 -7.83
N SER A 44 4.50 -3.48 -8.10
CA SER A 44 5.94 -3.22 -8.19
C SER A 44 6.31 -2.28 -9.35
N ILE A 45 5.51 -2.26 -10.42
CA ILE A 45 5.73 -1.37 -11.57
C ILE A 45 5.22 0.03 -11.25
N VAL A 46 4.02 0.11 -10.66
CA VAL A 46 3.34 1.40 -10.39
C VAL A 46 3.92 2.10 -9.15
N ALA A 47 4.32 1.33 -8.14
CA ALA A 47 4.82 1.81 -6.85
C ALA A 47 5.98 0.91 -6.36
N PRO A 48 7.17 0.97 -7.02
CA PRO A 48 8.30 0.07 -6.73
C PRO A 48 8.88 0.19 -5.32
N PHE A 49 8.59 1.29 -4.63
CA PHE A 49 9.06 1.61 -3.29
C PHE A 49 8.13 1.08 -2.19
N LEU A 50 6.95 0.57 -2.55
CA LEU A 50 5.91 0.17 -1.60
C LEU A 50 6.20 -1.24 -1.10
N PHE A 51 6.46 -1.39 0.20
CA PHE A 51 6.68 -2.71 0.80
C PHE A 51 5.42 -3.57 0.72
N PHE A 52 5.59 -4.81 0.26
CA PHE A 52 4.53 -5.79 0.24
C PHE A 52 4.21 -6.25 1.66
N ILE A 53 3.01 -5.91 2.12
CA ILE A 53 2.51 -6.38 3.40
C ILE A 53 1.90 -7.79 3.28
N SER A 54 1.87 -8.51 4.40
CA SER A 54 1.18 -9.79 4.48
C SER A 54 -0.33 -9.61 4.57
N ARG A 55 -1.09 -10.67 4.29
CA ARG A 55 -2.54 -10.70 4.52
C ARG A 55 -2.89 -10.40 5.98
N THR A 56 -2.08 -10.90 6.93
CA THR A 56 -2.29 -10.68 8.36
C THR A 56 -2.08 -9.21 8.73
N THR A 57 -1.04 -8.59 8.18
CA THR A 57 -0.76 -7.15 8.34
C THR A 57 -1.90 -6.31 7.79
N MET A 58 -2.38 -6.63 6.57
CA MET A 58 -3.54 -5.96 5.97
C MET A 58 -4.77 -6.04 6.89
N ALA A 59 -5.09 -7.22 7.44
CA ALA A 59 -6.22 -7.39 8.34
C ALA A 59 -6.06 -6.57 9.65
N GLN A 60 -4.85 -6.51 10.21
CA GLN A 60 -4.55 -5.70 11.38
C GLN A 60 -4.71 -4.21 11.08
N ASP A 61 -4.28 -3.74 9.91
CA ASP A 61 -4.38 -2.33 9.55
C ASP A 61 -5.82 -1.91 9.25
N VAL A 62 -6.63 -2.78 8.64
CA VAL A 62 -8.08 -2.56 8.52
C VAL A 62 -8.73 -2.42 9.90
N LEU A 63 -8.36 -3.29 10.86
CA LEU A 63 -8.88 -3.21 12.23
C LEU A 63 -8.47 -1.90 12.94
N LYS A 64 -7.23 -1.46 12.76
CA LYS A 64 -6.74 -0.18 13.29
C LYS A 64 -7.48 1.00 12.66
N LEU A 65 -7.67 0.98 11.33
CA LEU A 65 -8.40 2.00 10.60
C LEU A 65 -9.83 2.13 11.15
N TRP A 66 -10.55 1.00 11.28
CA TRP A 66 -11.87 0.97 11.89
C TRP A 66 -11.90 1.51 13.33
N SER A 67 -10.89 1.17 14.14
CA SER A 67 -10.80 1.64 15.53
C SER A 67 -10.51 3.14 15.63
N SER A 68 -9.85 3.72 14.63
CA SER A 68 -9.55 5.16 14.57
C SER A 68 -10.70 6.02 14.05
N GLU A 69 -11.66 5.42 13.34
CA GLU A 69 -12.88 6.08 12.86
C GLU A 69 -14.02 6.09 13.90
N LYS A 70 -13.81 5.45 15.05
CA LYS A 70 -14.79 5.26 16.11
C LYS A 70 -14.57 6.20 17.29
#